data_AF-A0A8B3E9J8-F1
#
_entry.id   AF-A0A8B3E9J8-F1
#
_cell.length_a   1.000
_cell.length_b   1.000
_cell.length_c   1.000
_cell.angle_alpha   90.00
_cell.angle_beta   90.00
_cell.angle_gamma   90.00
#
_symmetry.space_group_name_H-M   'P 1'
#
loop_
_entity.id
_entity.type
_entity.pdbx_description
1 polymer ?
#
loop_
_entity_poly.entity_id
_entity_poly.type
_entity_poly.pdbx_seq_one_letter_code
_entity_poly.pdbx_strand_id
1 'polypeptide(L)'
;MDPLKYIVPGRKRLPYGMMNFADIRQDNYYYVDKTRFIPMIEEADRFFFFIRPRRFGKSLTLNLLRQYYDVRTRDKFEALFGDLYIGQHPTPSRNSYLVLHLNFSGIGGELNDYRRGLDAHCGITFENFCKIYADLLPQDTLEGLRKANGAVEQLDFLCQACERAGQDMYLFIDEYDHFTNTILSSPESLRRYTDETHGEGYLRAFFNKVKAGTDSCIKRCFITGVSPVTMDDLSSGFNIGTNYSLAPKFNQMMGFTEEEVREMLAYYSANSPFHHSVDELMEMMKPWYDNYCFAQECYGETTMYNSNMVLYFVKNYIDDGKAPRNMIESNIRIDYEKLRMLIRKDKEFAHDASVIQTLVSQGFITGELKDSFPAVSITNPDNFISLLYYFGMLTISGTYKGKTRLTIPNMVVQEQLYTYLLNTYDEADLSFSSYEKSELSSALAYDGDWQSYFGYIADCLHRYASQRDKQKGESFVHGFTLAMTAQNRFYRPVSEQDTQEGYVDIFLCPMLEIYSDMKHSYIVELKYAKYKDSETRVEELRREAIAQADRYAETETVKRGIGTTRLHKIVVVYKGMEMRICEEVG
;
A
#
# COMPACT_ATOMS: atom_id res chain seq x y z
N MET A 1 1.96 32.07 13.61
CA MET A 1 0.68 31.65 14.20
C MET A 1 0.92 31.33 15.66
N ASP A 2 -0.02 31.64 16.54
CA ASP A 2 0.01 31.14 17.92
C ASP A 2 -0.39 29.65 17.92
N PRO A 3 0.52 28.71 18.28
CA PRO A 3 0.23 27.26 18.28
C PRO A 3 -0.93 26.90 19.22
N LEU A 4 -1.14 27.69 20.28
CA LEU A 4 -2.18 27.44 21.27
C LEU A 4 -3.59 27.60 20.68
N LYS A 5 -3.74 28.33 19.56
CA LYS A 5 -5.02 28.49 18.86
C LYS A 5 -5.60 27.16 18.34
N TYR A 6 -4.75 26.17 18.07
CA TYR A 6 -5.14 24.89 17.48
C TYR A 6 -5.31 23.77 18.52
N ILE A 7 -5.06 24.08 19.80
CA ILE A 7 -5.38 23.23 20.95
C ILE A 7 -6.79 23.60 21.43
N VAL A 8 -7.77 22.83 20.97
CA VAL A 8 -9.19 23.04 21.31
C VAL A 8 -9.58 22.10 22.46
N PRO A 9 -9.98 22.63 23.65
CA PRO A 9 -10.43 21.79 24.76
C PRO A 9 -11.65 20.93 24.40
N GLY A 10 -11.66 19.66 24.82
CA GLY A 10 -12.79 18.74 24.62
C GLY A 10 -12.90 18.14 23.20
N ARG A 11 -12.06 18.55 22.26
CA ARG A 11 -12.00 17.96 20.91
C ARG A 11 -11.43 16.55 20.96
N LYS A 12 -12.02 15.63 20.20
CA LYS A 12 -11.45 14.30 19.98
C LYS A 12 -10.08 14.41 19.33
N ARG A 13 -9.10 13.64 19.83
CA ARG A 13 -7.75 13.61 19.27
C ARG A 13 -7.69 12.73 18.02
N LEU A 14 -6.71 12.95 17.14
CA LEU A 14 -6.49 12.07 15.97
C LEU A 14 -5.62 10.86 16.35
N PRO A 15 -6.05 9.62 16.06
CA PRO A 15 -5.31 8.41 16.44
C PRO A 15 -4.19 8.06 15.45
N TYR A 16 -3.44 9.07 14.99
CA TYR A 16 -2.38 8.87 14.02
C TYR A 16 -1.22 8.07 14.63
N GLY A 17 -0.94 6.90 14.07
CA GLY A 17 0.10 5.97 14.55
C GLY A 17 -0.31 5.11 15.75
N MET A 18 -1.57 5.17 16.18
CA MET A 18 -2.07 4.37 17.30
C MET A 18 -2.62 3.01 16.85
N MET A 19 -2.34 1.97 17.63
CA MET A 19 -2.80 0.60 17.38
C MET A 19 -3.58 -0.02 18.54
N ASN A 20 -3.61 0.64 19.71
CA ASN A 20 -4.35 0.18 20.87
C ASN A 20 -5.77 0.76 20.84
N PHE A 21 -6.75 -0.10 20.61
CA PHE A 21 -8.16 0.28 20.53
C PHE A 21 -8.65 0.82 21.88
N ALA A 22 -8.22 0.21 23.00
CA ALA A 22 -8.65 0.64 24.32
C ALA A 22 -8.22 2.08 24.60
N ASP A 23 -6.96 2.43 24.29
CA ASP A 23 -6.46 3.79 24.45
C ASP A 23 -7.27 4.76 23.58
N ILE A 24 -7.51 4.44 22.31
CA ILE A 24 -8.32 5.29 21.41
C ILE A 24 -9.70 5.61 22.00
N ARG A 25 -10.37 4.61 22.59
CA ARG A 25 -11.71 4.78 23.18
C ARG A 25 -11.65 5.57 24.50
N GLN A 26 -10.75 5.22 25.40
CA GLN A 26 -10.65 5.80 26.75
C GLN A 26 -10.10 7.22 26.75
N ASP A 27 -9.17 7.52 25.84
CA ASP A 27 -8.49 8.80 25.74
C ASP A 27 -9.20 9.80 24.80
N ASN A 28 -10.46 9.52 24.44
CA ASN A 28 -11.30 10.37 23.60
C ASN A 28 -10.64 10.72 22.25
N TYR A 29 -10.13 9.71 21.53
CA TYR A 29 -9.70 9.85 20.15
C TYR A 29 -10.89 9.67 19.19
N TYR A 30 -10.80 10.29 18.01
CA TYR A 30 -11.76 10.06 16.93
C TYR A 30 -11.57 8.65 16.38
N TYR A 31 -12.66 7.88 16.31
CA TYR A 31 -12.64 6.50 15.85
C TYR A 31 -13.72 6.33 14.78
N VAL A 32 -13.32 5.79 13.62
CA VAL A 32 -14.23 5.39 12.55
C VAL A 32 -14.72 3.97 12.87
N ASP A 33 -16.02 3.83 13.08
CA ASP A 33 -16.60 2.57 13.55
C ASP A 33 -16.69 1.51 12.45
N LYS A 34 -15.84 0.49 12.55
CA LYS A 34 -15.84 -0.71 11.69
C LYS A 34 -16.43 -1.94 12.38
N THR A 35 -17.03 -1.79 13.55
CA THR A 35 -17.49 -2.94 14.35
C THR A 35 -18.67 -3.69 13.73
N ARG A 36 -19.37 -3.09 12.76
CA ARG A 36 -20.41 -3.76 11.94
C ARG A 36 -19.93 -4.99 11.17
N PHE A 37 -18.62 -5.13 10.95
CA PHE A 37 -18.05 -6.30 10.29
C PHE A 37 -17.86 -7.50 11.22
N ILE A 38 -17.96 -7.33 12.54
CA ILE A 38 -17.78 -8.43 13.51
C ILE A 38 -18.76 -9.58 13.27
N PRO A 39 -20.09 -9.36 13.15
CA PRO A 39 -21.03 -10.45 12.88
C PRO A 39 -20.73 -11.14 11.54
N MET A 40 -20.28 -10.41 10.53
CA MET A 40 -19.90 -10.96 9.23
C MET A 40 -18.65 -11.85 9.32
N ILE A 41 -17.68 -11.50 10.18
CA ILE A 41 -16.52 -12.34 10.50
C ILE A 41 -16.97 -13.59 11.26
N GLU A 42 -17.99 -13.47 12.12
CA GLU A 42 -18.57 -14.59 12.87
C GLU A 42 -19.37 -15.58 12.00
N GLU A 43 -19.97 -15.11 10.91
CA GLU A 43 -20.66 -15.94 9.92
C GLU A 43 -19.73 -16.54 8.88
N ALA A 44 -18.53 -15.96 8.70
CA ALA A 44 -17.51 -16.50 7.82
C ALA A 44 -16.84 -17.76 8.40
N ASP A 45 -16.04 -18.42 7.57
CA ASP A 45 -15.29 -19.61 7.99
C ASP A 45 -14.43 -19.31 9.22
N ARG A 46 -14.31 -20.33 10.10
CA ARG A 46 -13.61 -20.22 11.38
C ARG A 46 -12.12 -19.85 11.23
N PHE A 47 -11.55 -20.06 10.04
CA PHE A 47 -10.17 -19.72 9.69
C PHE A 47 -10.18 -18.57 8.70
N PHE A 48 -10.23 -17.38 9.27
CA PHE A 48 -10.40 -16.15 8.54
C PHE A 48 -9.04 -15.60 8.14
N PHE A 49 -8.68 -15.76 6.86
CA PHE A 49 -7.46 -15.16 6.32
C PHE A 49 -7.81 -13.87 5.59
N PHE A 50 -7.16 -12.77 5.97
CA PHE A 50 -7.45 -11.46 5.41
C PHE A 50 -6.21 -10.58 5.38
N ILE A 51 -5.73 -10.26 4.19
CA ILE A 51 -4.57 -9.40 3.97
C ILE A 51 -4.97 -8.10 3.28
N ARG A 52 -4.24 -7.05 3.61
CA ARG A 52 -4.42 -5.71 3.04
C ARG A 52 -3.06 -5.03 2.91
N PRO A 53 -2.92 -4.03 2.04
CA PRO A 53 -1.71 -3.22 1.98
C PRO A 53 -1.33 -2.61 3.34
N ARG A 54 -0.07 -2.17 3.46
CA ARG A 54 0.40 -1.49 4.69
C ARG A 54 -0.46 -0.25 4.96
N ARG A 55 -0.57 0.12 6.24
CA ARG A 55 -1.22 1.36 6.69
C ARG A 55 -2.75 1.46 6.50
N PHE A 56 -3.45 0.36 6.23
CA PHE A 56 -4.92 0.30 6.16
C PHE A 56 -5.64 0.05 7.51
N GLY A 57 -4.90 -0.10 8.62
CA GLY A 57 -5.49 -0.28 9.96
C GLY A 57 -5.59 -1.73 10.46
N LYS A 58 -4.93 -2.70 9.80
CA LYS A 58 -4.89 -4.13 10.19
C LYS A 58 -4.69 -4.37 11.68
N SER A 59 -3.60 -3.85 12.26
CA SER A 59 -3.26 -4.07 13.67
C SER A 59 -4.27 -3.44 14.64
N LEU A 60 -4.91 -2.33 14.25
CA LEU A 60 -5.99 -1.73 15.05
C LEU A 60 -7.25 -2.62 15.01
N THR A 61 -7.63 -3.13 13.83
CA THR A 61 -8.74 -4.10 13.70
C THR A 61 -8.48 -5.35 14.55
N LEU A 62 -7.27 -5.90 14.49
CA LEU A 62 -6.85 -7.02 15.33
C LEU A 62 -6.95 -6.69 16.82
N ASN A 63 -6.44 -5.54 17.26
CA ASN A 63 -6.54 -5.13 18.65
C ASN A 63 -8.01 -5.02 19.10
N LEU A 64 -8.87 -4.41 18.28
CA LEU A 64 -10.30 -4.32 18.52
C LEU A 64 -10.96 -5.70 18.67
N LEU A 65 -10.70 -6.63 17.75
CA LEU A 65 -11.27 -7.98 17.82
C LEU A 65 -10.82 -8.70 19.09
N ARG A 66 -9.54 -8.59 19.46
CA ARG A 66 -9.03 -9.15 20.71
C ARG A 66 -9.77 -8.58 21.93
N GLN A 67 -9.99 -7.28 21.98
CA GLN A 67 -10.76 -6.65 23.06
C GLN A 67 -12.23 -7.08 23.08
N TYR A 68 -12.83 -7.40 21.93
CA TYR A 68 -14.22 -7.83 21.85
C TYR A 68 -14.44 -9.29 22.29
N TYR A 69 -13.50 -10.18 21.94
CA TYR A 69 -13.65 -11.62 22.15
C TYR A 69 -13.09 -12.13 23.48
N ASP A 70 -12.11 -11.44 24.08
CA ASP A 70 -11.44 -11.89 25.29
C ASP A 70 -12.38 -11.91 26.51
N VAL A 71 -12.38 -13.01 27.27
CA VAL A 71 -13.10 -13.09 28.55
C VAL A 71 -12.62 -12.05 29.56
N ARG A 72 -11.36 -11.60 29.48
CA ARG A 72 -10.74 -10.63 30.40
C ARG A 72 -11.11 -9.18 30.16
N THR A 73 -11.88 -8.90 29.11
CA THR A 73 -12.33 -7.55 28.76
C THR A 73 -13.83 -7.37 28.98
N ARG A 74 -14.50 -8.36 29.59
CA ARG A 74 -15.94 -8.36 29.86
C ARG A 74 -16.41 -7.17 30.69
N ASP A 75 -15.64 -6.79 31.71
CA ASP A 75 -15.91 -5.63 32.58
C ASP A 75 -15.73 -4.28 31.85
N LYS A 76 -15.02 -4.28 30.71
CA LYS A 76 -14.73 -3.09 29.91
C LYS A 76 -15.64 -2.93 28.70
N PHE A 77 -16.58 -3.85 28.48
CA PHE A 77 -17.39 -3.90 27.26
C PHE A 77 -18.11 -2.57 26.99
N GLU A 78 -18.82 -2.05 27.99
CA GLU A 78 -19.60 -0.81 27.85
C GLU A 78 -18.68 0.38 27.52
N ALA A 79 -17.56 0.51 28.22
CA ALA A 79 -16.62 1.61 28.03
C ALA A 79 -15.92 1.58 26.66
N LEU A 80 -15.73 0.39 26.08
CA LEU A 80 -15.03 0.22 24.81
C LEU A 80 -15.97 0.24 23.60
N PHE A 81 -17.17 -0.33 23.74
CA PHE A 81 -18.05 -0.63 22.62
C PHE A 81 -19.45 -0.01 22.73
N GLY A 82 -19.91 0.47 23.88
CA GLY A 82 -21.33 0.76 24.15
C GLY A 82 -22.03 1.68 23.13
N ASP A 83 -21.33 2.68 22.60
CA ASP A 83 -21.80 3.60 21.57
C ASP A 83 -21.52 3.16 20.12
N LEU A 84 -20.74 2.08 19.93
CA LEU A 84 -20.43 1.51 18.62
C LEU A 84 -21.51 0.52 18.18
N TYR A 85 -21.55 0.20 16.89
CA TYR A 85 -22.50 -0.74 16.31
C TYR A 85 -22.55 -2.06 17.08
N ILE A 86 -21.40 -2.67 17.39
CA ILE A 86 -21.36 -3.96 18.10
C ILE A 86 -21.71 -3.86 19.59
N GLY A 87 -21.58 -2.68 20.21
CA GLY A 87 -22.07 -2.47 21.57
C GLY A 87 -23.59 -2.48 21.63
N GLN A 88 -24.22 -1.90 20.61
CA GLN A 88 -25.67 -1.88 20.44
C GLN A 88 -26.22 -3.20 19.90
N HIS A 89 -25.38 -4.00 19.22
CA HIS A 89 -25.75 -5.28 18.62
C HIS A 89 -24.77 -6.41 19.02
N PRO A 90 -24.63 -6.73 20.32
CA PRO A 90 -23.67 -7.72 20.78
C PRO A 90 -24.03 -9.13 20.28
N THR A 91 -23.00 -9.88 19.89
CA THR A 91 -23.12 -11.27 19.43
C THR A 91 -22.94 -12.27 20.58
N PRO A 92 -23.36 -13.54 20.43
CA PRO A 92 -23.11 -14.59 21.43
C PRO A 92 -21.62 -14.84 21.72
N SER A 93 -20.74 -14.53 20.77
CA SER A 93 -19.29 -14.68 20.89
C SER A 93 -18.59 -13.55 21.67
N ARG A 94 -19.34 -12.55 22.13
CA ARG A 94 -18.81 -11.45 22.96
C ARG A 94 -18.14 -12.00 24.23
N ASN A 95 -16.88 -11.63 24.47
CA ASN A 95 -16.11 -11.96 25.67
C ASN A 95 -16.20 -13.44 26.09
N SER A 96 -16.11 -14.36 25.12
CA SER A 96 -16.32 -15.80 25.31
C SER A 96 -15.06 -16.66 25.06
N TYR A 97 -13.92 -16.07 24.70
CA TYR A 97 -12.71 -16.81 24.34
C TYR A 97 -11.50 -16.42 25.20
N LEU A 98 -10.57 -17.37 25.36
CA LEU A 98 -9.19 -17.05 25.69
C LEU A 98 -8.49 -16.58 24.42
N VAL A 99 -7.99 -15.36 24.40
CA VAL A 99 -7.36 -14.78 23.21
C VAL A 99 -5.86 -15.07 23.24
N LEU A 100 -5.37 -15.75 22.19
CA LEU A 100 -3.94 -15.93 21.91
C LEU A 100 -3.55 -15.10 20.69
N HIS A 101 -2.57 -14.21 20.86
CA HIS A 101 -2.12 -13.31 19.79
C HIS A 101 -0.63 -13.50 19.52
N LEU A 102 -0.31 -13.91 18.31
CA LEU A 102 1.06 -14.08 17.82
C LEU A 102 1.36 -12.99 16.80
N ASN A 103 2.42 -12.21 17.04
CA ASN A 103 2.85 -11.17 16.10
C ASN A 103 4.24 -11.50 15.58
N PHE A 104 4.31 -12.00 14.35
CA PHE A 104 5.53 -12.54 13.78
C PHE A 104 6.57 -11.46 13.42
N SER A 105 6.20 -10.17 13.40
CA SER A 105 7.18 -9.08 13.32
C SER A 105 8.11 -9.00 14.54
N GLY A 106 7.72 -9.61 15.67
CA GLY A 106 8.54 -9.70 16.88
C GLY A 106 9.58 -10.83 16.85
N ILE A 107 9.64 -11.62 15.77
CA ILE A 107 10.61 -12.71 15.63
C ILE A 107 11.94 -12.10 15.17
N GLY A 108 12.87 -11.96 16.11
CA GLY A 108 14.23 -11.52 15.82
C GLY A 108 15.10 -12.65 15.29
N GLY A 109 15.87 -12.37 14.22
CA GLY A 109 16.90 -13.28 13.71
C GLY A 109 17.09 -13.16 12.20
N GLU A 110 18.33 -13.27 11.75
CA GLU A 110 18.61 -13.66 10.36
C GLU A 110 18.01 -15.06 10.11
N LEU A 111 17.75 -15.42 8.85
CA LEU A 111 17.12 -16.71 8.47
C LEU A 111 17.81 -17.95 9.09
N ASN A 112 19.08 -17.85 9.47
CA ASN A 112 19.86 -18.92 10.08
C ASN A 112 19.44 -19.26 11.53
N ASP A 113 18.59 -18.44 12.17
CA ASP A 113 18.18 -18.58 13.58
C ASP A 113 16.66 -18.44 13.77
N TYR A 114 15.88 -18.55 12.68
CA TYR A 114 14.43 -18.29 12.70
C TYR A 114 13.68 -19.21 13.65
N ARG A 115 14.04 -20.49 13.71
CA ARG A 115 13.50 -21.44 14.70
C ARG A 115 13.68 -20.93 16.13
N ARG A 116 14.88 -20.47 16.48
CA ARG A 116 15.16 -19.92 17.82
C ARG A 116 14.36 -18.64 18.07
N GLY A 117 14.25 -17.78 17.06
CA GLY A 117 13.44 -16.56 17.12
C GLY A 117 11.96 -16.86 17.37
N LEU A 118 11.40 -17.82 16.63
CA LEU A 118 10.02 -18.29 16.80
C LEU A 118 9.82 -18.91 18.19
N ASP A 119 10.74 -19.78 18.62
CA ASP A 119 10.70 -20.42 19.94
C ASP A 119 10.75 -19.39 21.08
N ALA A 120 11.62 -18.39 20.99
CA ALA A 120 11.71 -17.33 21.98
C ALA A 120 10.44 -16.48 22.00
N HIS A 121 9.95 -16.06 20.83
CA HIS A 121 8.75 -15.23 20.73
C HIS A 121 7.49 -15.95 21.23
N CYS A 122 7.27 -17.17 20.76
CA CYS A 122 6.14 -18.00 21.16
C CYS A 122 6.25 -18.40 22.64
N GLY A 123 7.43 -18.79 23.12
CA GLY A 123 7.62 -19.14 24.54
C GLY A 123 7.25 -18.01 25.50
N ILE A 124 7.70 -16.77 25.22
CA ILE A 124 7.30 -15.58 26.00
C ILE A 124 5.78 -15.38 25.94
N THR A 125 5.21 -15.50 24.74
CA THR A 125 3.77 -15.25 24.52
C THR A 125 2.89 -16.29 25.20
N PHE A 126 3.24 -17.57 25.11
CA PHE A 126 2.53 -18.67 25.75
C PHE A 126 2.67 -18.62 27.27
N GLU A 127 3.86 -18.28 27.80
CA GLU A 127 4.00 -18.04 29.24
C GLU A 127 3.08 -16.92 29.74
N ASN A 128 3.00 -15.81 28.99
CA ASN A 128 2.13 -14.70 29.34
C ASN A 128 0.66 -15.08 29.25
N PHE A 129 0.27 -15.86 28.23
CA PHE A 129 -1.08 -16.43 28.12
C PHE A 129 -1.42 -17.25 29.39
N CYS A 130 -0.55 -18.17 29.80
CA CYS A 130 -0.76 -18.96 31.02
C CYS A 130 -0.91 -18.09 32.28
N LYS A 131 -0.14 -16.99 32.39
CA LYS A 131 -0.23 -16.06 33.53
C LYS A 131 -1.54 -15.26 33.52
N ILE A 132 -1.99 -14.78 32.36
CA ILE A 132 -3.23 -14.00 32.21
C ILE A 132 -4.46 -14.86 32.52
N TYR A 133 -4.43 -16.14 32.13
CA TYR A 133 -5.56 -17.06 32.27
C TYR A 133 -5.36 -18.09 33.39
N ALA A 134 -4.51 -17.81 34.39
CA ALA A 134 -4.10 -18.78 35.40
C ALA A 134 -5.27 -19.38 36.21
N ASP A 135 -6.32 -18.60 36.50
CA ASP A 135 -7.55 -19.05 37.18
C ASP A 135 -8.51 -19.85 36.28
N LEU A 136 -8.31 -19.82 34.96
CA LEU A 136 -9.14 -20.52 33.97
C LEU A 136 -8.44 -21.77 33.40
N LEU A 137 -7.17 -21.98 33.75
CA LEU A 137 -6.34 -23.09 33.28
C LEU A 137 -5.98 -24.02 34.44
N PRO A 138 -5.57 -25.28 34.18
CA PRO A 138 -5.04 -26.15 35.21
C PRO A 138 -3.82 -25.52 35.92
N GLN A 139 -3.71 -25.67 37.23
CA GLN A 139 -2.68 -24.97 38.04
C GLN A 139 -1.24 -25.31 37.62
N ASP A 140 -1.00 -26.49 37.07
CA ASP A 140 0.30 -26.99 36.62
C ASP A 140 0.65 -26.54 35.18
N THR A 141 -0.25 -25.83 34.49
CA THR A 141 -0.08 -25.46 33.07
C THR A 141 1.20 -24.69 32.80
N LEU A 142 1.54 -23.69 33.62
CA LEU A 142 2.76 -22.90 33.41
C LEU A 142 4.04 -23.75 33.60
N GLU A 143 4.04 -24.64 34.60
CA GLU A 143 5.18 -25.52 34.85
C GLU A 143 5.34 -26.56 33.73
N GLY A 144 4.22 -27.14 33.27
CA GLY A 144 4.21 -28.07 32.15
C GLY A 144 4.64 -27.43 30.83
N LEU A 145 4.18 -26.22 30.54
CA LEU A 145 4.58 -25.46 29.34
C LEU A 145 6.10 -25.24 29.30
N ARG A 146 6.73 -24.92 30.43
CA ARG A 146 8.18 -24.70 30.53
C ARG A 146 9.01 -25.96 30.30
N LYS A 147 8.42 -27.14 30.45
CA LYS A 147 9.07 -28.43 30.19
C LYS A 147 9.00 -28.83 28.71
N ALA A 148 8.07 -28.27 27.95
CA ALA A 148 7.93 -28.52 26.51
C ALA A 148 9.02 -27.79 25.72
N ASN A 149 9.58 -28.44 24.70
CA ASN A 149 10.73 -27.94 23.95
C ASN A 149 10.29 -27.25 22.65
N GLY A 150 10.44 -25.93 22.61
CA GLY A 150 10.14 -25.10 21.45
C GLY A 150 8.64 -24.83 21.24
N ALA A 151 8.34 -23.90 20.34
CA ALA A 151 7.00 -23.39 20.07
C ALA A 151 6.00 -24.47 19.66
N VAL A 152 6.44 -25.48 18.91
CA VAL A 152 5.56 -26.56 18.41
C VAL A 152 5.03 -27.42 19.56
N GLU A 153 5.91 -27.89 20.45
CA GLU A 153 5.49 -28.69 21.62
C GLU A 153 4.74 -27.85 22.65
N GLN A 154 5.16 -26.59 22.84
CA GLN A 154 4.49 -25.67 23.74
C GLN A 154 3.05 -25.35 23.30
N LEU A 155 2.81 -25.12 22.01
CA LEU A 155 1.46 -24.89 21.49
C LEU A 155 0.58 -26.13 21.68
N ASP A 156 1.12 -27.32 21.38
CA ASP A 156 0.40 -28.58 21.58
C ASP A 156 0.00 -28.77 23.05
N PHE A 157 0.94 -28.56 23.97
CA PHE A 157 0.67 -28.62 25.41
C PHE A 157 -0.39 -27.60 25.83
N LEU A 158 -0.30 -26.36 25.34
CA LEU A 158 -1.24 -25.30 25.67
C LEU A 158 -2.65 -25.63 25.18
N CYS A 159 -2.79 -26.18 23.97
CA CYS A 159 -4.05 -26.63 23.44
C CYS A 159 -4.69 -27.72 24.32
N GLN A 160 -3.90 -28.72 24.73
CA GLN A 160 -4.37 -29.77 25.65
C GLN A 160 -4.79 -29.20 27.01
N ALA A 161 -4.06 -28.21 27.53
CA ALA A 161 -4.41 -27.57 28.80
C ALA A 161 -5.74 -26.80 28.73
N CYS A 162 -5.99 -26.08 27.62
CA CYS A 162 -7.25 -25.40 27.38
C CYS A 162 -8.41 -26.41 27.25
N GLU A 163 -8.20 -27.51 26.51
CA GLU A 163 -9.18 -28.58 26.36
C GLU A 163 -9.54 -29.23 27.70
N ARG A 164 -8.54 -29.55 28.54
CA ARG A 164 -8.78 -30.09 29.90
C ARG A 164 -9.58 -29.15 30.79
N ALA A 165 -9.45 -27.84 30.59
CA ALA A 165 -10.21 -26.83 31.32
C ALA A 165 -11.55 -26.45 30.66
N GLY A 166 -11.90 -27.07 29.52
CA GLY A 166 -13.10 -26.75 28.77
C GLY A 166 -13.11 -25.30 28.26
N GLN A 167 -11.94 -24.72 27.96
CA GLN A 167 -11.79 -23.34 27.52
C GLN A 167 -11.60 -23.28 26.00
N ASP A 168 -12.35 -22.37 25.38
CA ASP A 168 -12.26 -22.09 23.95
C ASP A 168 -11.26 -20.96 23.68
N MET A 169 -10.40 -21.16 22.68
CA MET A 169 -9.36 -20.22 22.27
C MET A 169 -9.74 -19.56 20.93
N TYR A 170 -9.49 -18.26 20.84
CA TYR A 170 -9.43 -17.53 19.57
C TYR A 170 -7.97 -17.16 19.29
N LEU A 171 -7.41 -17.74 18.24
CA LEU A 171 -6.05 -17.47 17.77
C LEU A 171 -6.02 -16.30 16.79
N PHE A 172 -5.11 -15.36 17.00
CA PHE A 172 -4.80 -14.26 16.09
C PHE A 172 -3.33 -14.35 15.67
N ILE A 173 -3.07 -14.25 14.36
CA ILE A 173 -1.72 -14.22 13.79
C ILE A 173 -1.58 -12.93 12.97
N ASP A 174 -0.72 -12.01 13.41
CA ASP A 174 -0.37 -10.77 12.72
C ASP A 174 1.01 -10.89 12.05
N GLU A 175 1.18 -10.15 10.94
CA GLU A 175 2.41 -10.14 10.12
C GLU A 175 2.88 -11.56 9.77
N TYR A 176 1.96 -12.46 9.39
CA TYR A 176 2.27 -13.86 9.12
C TYR A 176 3.32 -14.04 8.00
N ASP A 177 3.38 -13.08 7.08
CA ASP A 177 4.30 -12.98 5.95
C ASP A 177 5.61 -12.26 6.30
N HIS A 178 5.86 -11.95 7.58
CA HIS A 178 7.14 -11.40 8.05
C HIS A 178 8.33 -12.27 7.62
N PHE A 179 8.14 -13.59 7.64
CA PHE A 179 9.14 -14.53 7.16
C PHE A 179 9.42 -14.35 5.66
N THR A 180 8.38 -14.26 4.83
CA THR A 180 8.49 -13.96 3.40
C THR A 180 9.25 -12.67 3.14
N ASN A 181 8.99 -11.64 3.95
CA ASN A 181 9.66 -10.35 3.83
C ASN A 181 11.18 -10.47 4.00
N THR A 182 11.63 -11.30 4.93
CA THR A 182 13.07 -11.60 5.15
C THR A 182 13.66 -12.38 3.98
N ILE A 183 12.85 -13.20 3.31
CA ILE A 183 13.28 -14.00 2.15
C ILE A 183 13.38 -13.17 0.88
N LEU A 184 12.43 -12.28 0.67
CA LEU A 184 12.42 -11.28 -0.40
C LEU A 184 13.48 -10.18 -0.23
N SER A 185 14.41 -10.34 0.72
CA SER A 185 15.51 -9.42 0.95
C SER A 185 16.88 -9.94 0.46
N SER A 186 17.04 -11.24 0.15
CA SER A 186 18.32 -11.74 -0.43
C SER A 186 18.17 -12.97 -1.36
N PRO A 187 18.97 -13.09 -2.44
CA PRO A 187 18.99 -14.27 -3.30
C PRO A 187 19.37 -15.58 -2.59
N GLU A 188 20.24 -15.50 -1.57
CA GLU A 188 20.63 -16.64 -0.73
C GLU A 188 19.49 -17.09 0.20
N SER A 189 18.52 -16.21 0.46
CA SER A 189 17.34 -16.54 1.24
C SER A 189 16.40 -17.51 0.52
N LEU A 190 16.43 -17.60 -0.81
CA LEU A 190 15.57 -18.52 -1.58
C LEU A 190 15.97 -19.99 -1.41
N ARG A 191 17.27 -20.30 -1.31
CA ARG A 191 17.72 -21.67 -0.97
C ARG A 191 17.37 -22.02 0.47
N ARG A 192 17.61 -21.09 1.39
CA ARG A 192 17.25 -21.22 2.81
C ARG A 192 15.73 -21.34 3.03
N TYR A 193 14.95 -20.69 2.18
CA TYR A 193 13.50 -20.83 2.15
C TYR A 193 13.10 -22.27 1.88
N THR A 194 13.67 -22.87 0.82
CA THR A 194 13.34 -24.25 0.44
C THR A 194 13.58 -25.22 1.60
N ASP A 195 14.65 -25.03 2.38
CA ASP A 195 14.97 -25.91 3.51
C ASP A 195 14.02 -25.73 4.71
N GLU A 196 13.48 -24.54 4.94
CA GLU A 196 12.61 -24.22 6.09
C GLU A 196 11.10 -24.37 5.79
N THR A 197 10.69 -24.34 4.51
CA THR A 197 9.26 -24.39 4.09
C THR A 197 8.89 -25.59 3.24
N HIS A 198 9.83 -26.25 2.55
CA HIS A 198 9.58 -27.52 1.87
C HIS A 198 10.11 -28.71 2.71
N GLY A 199 9.30 -29.77 2.88
CA GLY A 199 9.67 -30.96 3.68
C GLY A 199 9.23 -30.91 5.16
N GLU A 200 10.10 -31.37 6.07
CA GLU A 200 9.95 -31.40 7.56
C GLU A 200 10.21 -30.02 8.23
N GLY A 201 9.91 -28.92 7.54
CA GLY A 201 10.19 -27.56 8.00
C GLY A 201 9.46 -27.18 9.30
N TYR A 202 10.14 -26.45 10.19
CA TYR A 202 9.65 -26.15 11.55
C TYR A 202 8.37 -25.30 11.56
N LEU A 203 8.24 -24.35 10.63
CA LEU A 203 7.04 -23.51 10.50
C LEU A 203 5.82 -24.34 10.06
N ARG A 204 6.01 -25.31 9.17
CA ARG A 204 4.94 -26.24 8.76
C ARG A 204 4.51 -27.09 9.95
N ALA A 205 5.44 -27.58 10.77
CA ALA A 205 5.13 -28.31 12.00
C ALA A 205 4.31 -27.45 12.98
N PHE A 206 4.62 -26.16 13.10
CA PHE A 206 3.84 -25.22 13.92
C PHE A 206 2.40 -25.07 13.42
N PHE A 207 2.18 -24.80 12.13
CA PHE A 207 0.83 -24.67 11.59
C PHE A 207 0.05 -25.99 11.58
N ASN A 208 0.72 -27.15 11.47
CA ASN A 208 0.09 -28.46 11.70
C ASN A 208 -0.49 -28.55 13.12
N LYS A 209 0.20 -28.01 14.13
CA LYS A 209 -0.30 -27.96 15.50
C LYS A 209 -1.45 -26.98 15.68
N VAL A 210 -1.42 -25.83 14.99
CA VAL A 210 -2.59 -24.94 14.93
C VAL A 210 -3.80 -25.70 14.37
N LYS A 211 -3.64 -26.39 13.23
CA LYS A 211 -4.71 -27.21 12.63
C LYS A 211 -5.20 -28.30 13.59
N ALA A 212 -4.30 -29.04 14.24
CA ALA A 212 -4.69 -30.06 15.21
C ALA A 212 -5.48 -29.48 16.38
N GLY A 213 -5.08 -28.32 16.90
CA GLY A 213 -5.77 -27.64 18.00
C GLY A 213 -7.19 -27.20 17.67
N THR A 214 -7.58 -27.20 16.39
CA THR A 214 -8.91 -26.76 15.97
C THR A 214 -9.98 -27.82 16.06
N ASP A 215 -9.56 -29.08 16.17
CA ASP A 215 -10.43 -30.19 16.57
C ASP A 215 -10.75 -30.13 18.07
N SER A 216 -9.96 -29.38 18.86
CA SER A 216 -10.15 -29.23 20.31
C SER A 216 -10.49 -27.78 20.72
N CYS A 217 -9.52 -27.00 21.18
CA CYS A 217 -9.74 -25.71 21.84
C CYS A 217 -9.75 -24.50 20.91
N ILE A 218 -9.06 -24.53 19.76
CA ILE A 218 -8.99 -23.38 18.84
C ILE A 218 -10.27 -23.33 18.02
N LYS A 219 -11.25 -22.55 18.47
CA LYS A 219 -12.55 -22.45 17.79
C LYS A 219 -12.52 -21.52 16.59
N ARG A 220 -11.64 -20.53 16.59
CA ARG A 220 -11.47 -19.55 15.52
C ARG A 220 -10.02 -19.13 15.39
N CYS A 221 -9.61 -18.81 14.17
CA CYS A 221 -8.32 -18.26 13.82
C CYS A 221 -8.51 -17.06 12.88
N PHE A 222 -7.84 -15.94 13.15
CA PHE A 222 -7.79 -14.79 12.27
C PHE A 222 -6.34 -14.48 11.92
N ILE A 223 -6.01 -14.51 10.62
CA ILE A 223 -4.66 -14.34 10.10
C ILE A 223 -4.62 -13.10 9.21
N THR A 224 -3.65 -12.23 9.42
CA THR A 224 -3.41 -11.06 8.57
C THR A 224 -1.93 -10.84 8.28
N GLY A 225 -1.69 -9.97 7.31
CA GLY A 225 -0.37 -9.66 6.74
C GLY A 225 -0.51 -8.75 5.53
N VAL A 226 0.53 -8.73 4.69
CA VAL A 226 0.53 -7.96 3.44
C VAL A 226 0.53 -8.88 2.22
N SER A 227 1.41 -9.86 2.16
CA SER A 227 1.62 -10.75 1.01
C SER A 227 0.74 -12.00 1.05
N PRO A 228 0.42 -12.63 -0.09
CA PRO A 228 -0.20 -13.97 -0.15
C PRO A 228 0.80 -15.14 -0.25
N VAL A 229 2.12 -14.86 -0.28
CA VAL A 229 3.20 -15.74 -0.79
C VAL A 229 3.50 -17.02 0.01
N THR A 230 2.93 -17.22 1.20
CA THR A 230 3.25 -18.38 2.05
C THR A 230 2.09 -19.32 2.26
N MET A 231 0.91 -19.00 1.74
CA MET A 231 -0.25 -19.84 2.01
C MET A 231 -0.08 -21.23 1.41
N ASP A 232 0.51 -21.38 0.22
CA ASP A 232 0.67 -22.68 -0.45
C ASP A 232 1.79 -23.55 0.15
N ASP A 233 2.90 -22.93 0.56
CA ASP A 233 3.99 -23.67 1.21
C ASP A 233 3.60 -24.12 2.63
N LEU A 234 2.69 -23.37 3.27
CA LEU A 234 2.01 -23.76 4.51
C LEU A 234 0.76 -24.63 4.28
N SER A 235 0.13 -24.61 3.10
CA SER A 235 -1.20 -25.22 2.86
C SER A 235 -1.15 -26.73 2.92
N SER A 236 -0.04 -27.36 2.54
CA SER A 236 0.14 -28.80 2.74
C SER A 236 0.12 -29.21 4.22
N GLY A 237 0.28 -28.27 5.16
CA GLY A 237 0.01 -28.43 6.59
C GLY A 237 -1.26 -27.74 7.12
N PHE A 238 -1.73 -26.67 6.45
CA PHE A 238 -2.80 -25.77 6.91
C PHE A 238 -3.86 -25.45 5.83
N ASN A 239 -4.34 -26.46 5.09
CA ASN A 239 -5.36 -26.29 4.03
C ASN A 239 -6.81 -26.04 4.53
N ILE A 240 -6.99 -25.25 5.58
CA ILE A 240 -8.34 -24.97 6.15
C ILE A 240 -8.66 -23.47 6.22
N GLY A 241 -7.71 -22.62 5.86
CA GLY A 241 -7.91 -21.17 5.80
C GLY A 241 -8.63 -20.74 4.53
N THR A 242 -9.65 -19.90 4.68
CA THR A 242 -10.32 -19.24 3.55
C THR A 242 -9.79 -17.82 3.44
N ASN A 243 -9.22 -17.47 2.27
CA ASN A 243 -8.77 -16.12 1.98
C ASN A 243 -9.97 -15.24 1.58
N TYR A 244 -10.33 -14.29 2.45
CA TYR A 244 -11.41 -13.34 2.24
C TYR A 244 -10.94 -11.99 1.68
N SER A 245 -9.68 -11.87 1.29
CA SER A 245 -9.09 -10.59 0.89
C SER A 245 -9.71 -10.03 -0.39
N LEU A 246 -10.10 -10.88 -1.34
CA LEU A 246 -10.81 -10.50 -2.56
C LEU A 246 -12.33 -10.58 -2.42
N ALA A 247 -12.85 -10.91 -1.23
CA ALA A 247 -14.28 -11.08 -1.02
C ALA A 247 -14.99 -9.70 -0.96
N PRO A 248 -16.01 -9.45 -1.80
CA PRO A 248 -16.70 -8.15 -1.89
C PRO A 248 -17.29 -7.70 -0.55
N LYS A 249 -17.87 -8.64 0.21
CA LYS A 249 -18.47 -8.37 1.53
C LYS A 249 -17.50 -7.78 2.56
N PHE A 250 -16.19 -7.92 2.37
CA PHE A 250 -15.16 -7.36 3.26
C PHE A 250 -14.35 -6.23 2.59
N ASN A 251 -14.78 -5.71 1.43
CA ASN A 251 -14.08 -4.64 0.72
C ASN A 251 -13.83 -3.41 1.62
N GLN A 252 -14.84 -3.00 2.39
CA GLN A 252 -14.82 -1.81 3.25
C GLN A 252 -14.38 -2.06 4.70
N MET A 253 -13.95 -3.28 5.04
CA MET A 253 -13.60 -3.64 6.42
C MET A 253 -12.37 -2.90 6.96
N MET A 254 -11.45 -2.50 6.08
CA MET A 254 -10.22 -1.77 6.41
C MET A 254 -9.99 -0.63 5.39
N GLY A 255 -9.39 0.46 5.85
CA GLY A 255 -9.39 1.75 5.13
C GLY A 255 -10.60 2.60 5.46
N PHE A 256 -10.68 3.79 4.86
CA PHE A 256 -11.83 4.69 5.00
C PHE A 256 -12.61 4.82 3.70
N THR A 257 -13.93 4.86 3.76
CA THR A 257 -14.75 5.28 2.61
C THR A 257 -14.74 6.80 2.47
N GLU A 258 -15.16 7.33 1.33
CA GLU A 258 -15.29 8.78 1.14
C GLU A 258 -16.22 9.40 2.20
N GLU A 259 -17.33 8.74 2.53
CA GLU A 259 -18.28 9.19 3.56
C GLU A 259 -17.61 9.27 4.92
N GLU A 260 -16.84 8.26 5.32
CA GLU A 260 -16.15 8.24 6.61
C GLU A 260 -15.07 9.34 6.73
N VAL A 261 -14.38 9.66 5.62
CA VAL A 261 -13.43 10.78 5.58
C VAL A 261 -14.18 12.11 5.69
N ARG A 262 -15.30 12.27 4.98
CA ARG A 262 -16.14 13.48 5.04
C ARG A 262 -16.71 13.70 6.43
N GLU A 263 -17.22 12.66 7.09
CA GLU A 263 -17.70 12.73 8.48
C GLU A 263 -16.60 13.18 9.45
N MET A 264 -15.39 12.64 9.28
CA MET A 264 -14.23 13.04 10.07
C MET A 264 -13.88 14.52 9.85
N LEU A 265 -13.80 14.97 8.60
CA LEU A 265 -13.54 16.36 8.27
C LEU A 265 -14.64 17.29 8.79
N ALA A 266 -15.91 16.89 8.66
CA ALA A 266 -17.05 17.64 9.17
C ALA A 266 -16.95 17.81 10.69
N TYR A 267 -16.65 16.74 11.43
CA TYR A 267 -16.40 16.81 12.87
C TYR A 267 -15.29 17.82 13.21
N TYR A 268 -14.14 17.73 12.54
CA TYR A 268 -13.03 18.63 12.84
C TYR A 268 -13.28 20.07 12.41
N SER A 269 -14.00 20.30 11.31
CA SER A 269 -14.39 21.64 10.85
C SER A 269 -15.32 22.35 11.84
N ALA A 270 -16.20 21.60 12.50
CA ALA A 270 -17.09 22.14 13.53
C ALA A 270 -16.39 22.39 14.87
N ASN A 271 -15.21 21.79 15.10
CA ASN A 271 -14.53 21.78 16.39
C ASN A 271 -13.08 22.28 16.34
N SER A 272 -12.61 22.83 15.23
CA SER A 272 -11.24 23.34 15.03
C SER A 272 -11.22 24.48 14.03
N PRO A 273 -10.22 25.38 14.05
CA PRO A 273 -10.03 26.36 12.99
C PRO A 273 -9.78 25.65 11.65
N PHE A 274 -10.68 25.82 10.70
CA PHE A 274 -10.58 25.31 9.33
C PHE A 274 -10.57 26.47 8.34
N HIS A 275 -9.67 26.42 7.36
CA HIS A 275 -9.52 27.43 6.32
C HIS A 275 -10.10 27.00 4.96
N HIS A 276 -10.47 25.73 4.84
CA HIS A 276 -11.04 25.11 3.65
C HIS A 276 -12.34 24.40 4.05
N SER A 277 -13.27 24.33 3.10
CA SER A 277 -14.44 23.48 3.14
C SER A 277 -14.06 22.00 3.13
N VAL A 278 -15.00 21.13 3.50
CA VAL A 278 -14.81 19.67 3.41
C VAL A 278 -14.54 19.26 1.97
N ASP A 279 -15.23 19.85 0.98
CA ASP A 279 -15.05 19.54 -0.43
C ASP A 279 -13.65 19.88 -0.94
N GLU A 280 -13.14 21.07 -0.62
CA GLU A 280 -11.77 21.47 -0.98
C GLU A 280 -10.72 20.50 -0.40
N LEU A 281 -10.86 20.08 0.86
CA LEU A 281 -9.93 19.11 1.47
C LEU A 281 -10.05 17.72 0.84
N MET A 282 -11.25 17.31 0.45
CA MET A 282 -11.47 16.05 -0.27
C MET A 282 -10.82 16.10 -1.65
N GLU A 283 -10.96 17.19 -2.40
CA GLU A 283 -10.31 17.39 -3.69
C GLU A 283 -8.77 17.31 -3.59
N MET A 284 -8.20 17.84 -2.51
CA MET A 284 -6.76 17.71 -2.23
C MET A 284 -6.33 16.27 -1.90
N MET A 285 -7.11 15.53 -1.10
CA MET A 285 -6.73 14.19 -0.62
C MET A 285 -6.98 13.07 -1.64
N LYS A 286 -8.06 13.17 -2.43
CA LYS A 286 -8.53 12.09 -3.30
C LYS A 286 -7.46 11.58 -4.29
N PRO A 287 -6.72 12.44 -5.01
CA PRO A 287 -5.66 11.98 -5.93
C PRO A 287 -4.48 11.27 -5.24
N TRP A 288 -4.30 11.50 -3.94
CA TRP A 288 -3.17 10.99 -3.19
C TRP A 288 -3.48 9.73 -2.42
N TYR A 289 -4.69 9.59 -1.86
CA TYR A 289 -4.97 8.58 -0.83
C TYR A 289 -6.10 7.60 -1.18
N ASP A 290 -6.92 7.89 -2.19
CA ASP A 290 -8.08 7.09 -2.60
C ASP A 290 -7.73 6.04 -3.68
N ASN A 291 -8.77 5.49 -4.32
CA ASN A 291 -8.81 4.66 -5.52
C ASN A 291 -8.45 3.18 -5.31
N TYR A 292 -8.40 2.72 -4.06
CA TYR A 292 -8.24 1.30 -3.79
C TYR A 292 -9.57 0.55 -3.93
N CYS A 293 -9.58 -0.47 -4.78
CA CYS A 293 -10.66 -1.44 -4.93
C CYS A 293 -10.10 -2.83 -4.66
N PHE A 294 -10.63 -3.51 -3.63
CA PHE A 294 -10.08 -4.78 -3.15
C PHE A 294 -10.79 -6.03 -3.67
N ALA A 295 -11.90 -5.87 -4.39
CA ALA A 295 -12.66 -6.97 -4.97
C ALA A 295 -13.18 -6.56 -6.34
N GLN A 296 -13.04 -7.43 -7.34
CA GLN A 296 -13.40 -7.10 -8.72
C GLN A 296 -14.89 -6.73 -8.87
N GLU A 297 -15.76 -7.38 -8.10
CA GLU A 297 -17.20 -7.13 -8.09
C GLU A 297 -17.56 -5.76 -7.50
N CYS A 298 -16.68 -5.16 -6.69
CA CYS A 298 -16.86 -3.81 -6.13
C CYS A 298 -16.32 -2.71 -7.06
N TYR A 299 -15.81 -3.04 -8.25
CA TYR A 299 -15.34 -2.01 -9.18
C TYR A 299 -16.50 -1.14 -9.67
N GLY A 300 -16.33 0.19 -9.57
CA GLY A 300 -17.38 1.16 -9.84
C GLY A 300 -18.27 1.48 -8.63
N GLU A 301 -18.02 0.85 -7.49
CA GLU A 301 -18.67 1.15 -6.20
C GLU A 301 -17.73 1.97 -5.28
N THR A 302 -17.90 1.83 -3.96
CA THR A 302 -17.10 2.51 -2.95
C THR A 302 -15.62 2.13 -3.04
N THR A 303 -14.77 3.12 -3.30
CA THR A 303 -13.32 3.04 -3.18
C THR A 303 -12.87 3.25 -1.73
N MET A 304 -11.66 2.81 -1.44
CA MET A 304 -11.07 2.91 -0.12
C MET A 304 -9.89 3.88 -0.10
N TYR A 305 -9.89 4.77 0.88
CA TYR A 305 -8.77 5.61 1.25
C TYR A 305 -7.81 4.85 2.17
N ASN A 306 -6.51 5.08 1.99
CA ASN A 306 -5.50 4.67 2.95
C ASN A 306 -5.70 5.44 4.27
N SER A 307 -6.16 4.75 5.32
CA SER A 307 -6.58 5.36 6.57
C SER A 307 -5.47 6.12 7.28
N ASN A 308 -4.23 5.61 7.27
CA ASN A 308 -3.12 6.32 7.89
C ASN A 308 -2.75 7.60 7.14
N MET A 309 -2.79 7.60 5.80
CA MET A 309 -2.48 8.78 5.00
C MET A 309 -3.51 9.89 5.18
N VAL A 310 -4.79 9.53 5.29
CA VAL A 310 -5.84 10.48 5.68
C VAL A 310 -5.56 11.05 7.07
N LEU A 311 -5.27 10.20 8.05
CA LEU A 311 -4.95 10.67 9.41
C LEU A 311 -3.70 11.56 9.44
N TYR A 312 -2.68 11.25 8.63
CA TYR A 312 -1.50 12.09 8.46
C TYR A 312 -1.88 13.47 7.93
N PHE A 313 -2.66 13.52 6.85
CA PHE A 313 -3.09 14.79 6.26
C PHE A 313 -3.89 15.63 7.25
N VAL A 314 -4.94 15.05 7.86
CA VAL A 314 -5.82 15.78 8.79
C VAL A 314 -5.04 16.25 10.02
N LYS A 315 -4.08 15.46 10.51
CA LYS A 315 -3.22 15.87 11.63
C LYS A 315 -2.41 17.11 11.29
N ASN A 316 -1.63 17.06 10.21
CA ASN A 316 -0.80 18.20 9.83
C ASN A 316 -1.65 19.43 9.47
N TYR A 317 -2.81 19.21 8.85
CA TYR A 317 -3.75 20.28 8.54
C TYR A 317 -4.27 21.00 9.79
N ILE A 318 -4.64 20.24 10.82
CA ILE A 318 -5.11 20.79 12.09
C ILE A 318 -3.98 21.50 12.85
N ASP A 319 -2.76 20.95 12.82
CA ASP A 319 -1.62 21.50 13.55
C ASP A 319 -1.11 22.81 12.92
N ASP A 320 -1.08 22.88 11.58
CA ASP A 320 -0.49 24.02 10.84
C ASP A 320 -1.53 24.99 10.26
N GLY A 321 -2.81 24.62 10.28
CA GLY A 321 -3.91 25.37 9.65
C GLY A 321 -3.85 25.42 8.12
N LYS A 322 -3.03 24.58 7.48
CA LYS A 322 -2.82 24.53 6.03
C LYS A 322 -2.56 23.10 5.58
N ALA A 323 -2.81 22.80 4.31
CA ALA A 323 -2.47 21.49 3.74
C ALA A 323 -0.97 21.20 3.95
N PRO A 324 -0.59 19.94 4.25
CA PRO A 324 0.79 19.56 4.43
C PRO A 324 1.58 19.81 3.14
N ARG A 325 2.77 20.41 3.25
CA ARG A 325 3.65 20.63 2.10
C ARG A 325 4.12 19.34 1.46
N ASN A 326 4.31 18.31 2.27
CA ASN A 326 4.62 16.97 1.80
C ASN A 326 3.38 16.10 1.97
N MET A 327 2.81 15.64 0.86
CA MET A 327 1.63 14.78 0.87
C MET A 327 1.95 13.32 1.18
N ILE A 328 3.23 12.93 1.25
CA ILE A 328 3.68 11.56 1.50
C ILE A 328 4.31 11.43 2.90
N GLU A 329 3.76 10.55 3.73
CA GLU A 329 4.34 10.20 5.02
C GLU A 329 5.70 9.49 4.81
N SER A 330 6.75 9.90 5.51
CA SER A 330 8.07 9.26 5.39
C SER A 330 8.05 7.76 5.70
N ASN A 331 7.14 7.30 6.56
CA ASN A 331 7.06 5.92 7.04
C ASN A 331 6.13 5.02 6.23
N ILE A 332 5.54 5.51 5.13
CA ILE A 332 4.74 4.67 4.22
C ILE A 332 5.58 4.00 3.14
N ARG A 333 6.78 4.54 2.86
CA ARG A 333 7.66 4.01 1.82
C ARG A 333 7.91 2.53 2.06
N ILE A 334 7.54 1.72 1.07
CA ILE A 334 7.81 0.29 1.11
C ILE A 334 9.32 0.07 1.21
N ASP A 335 9.69 -0.98 1.93
CA ASP A 335 11.09 -1.35 2.11
C ASP A 335 11.80 -1.40 0.77
N TYR A 336 12.85 -0.60 0.68
CA TYR A 336 13.62 -0.34 -0.53
C TYR A 336 14.19 -1.64 -1.11
N GLU A 337 14.58 -2.59 -0.26
CA GLU A 337 15.14 -3.88 -0.68
C GLU A 337 14.08 -4.82 -1.26
N LYS A 338 12.83 -4.78 -0.76
CA LYS A 338 11.73 -5.59 -1.31
C LYS A 338 11.40 -5.16 -2.73
N LEU A 339 11.31 -3.85 -2.96
CA LEU A 339 11.01 -3.34 -4.29
C LEU A 339 12.18 -3.53 -5.26
N ARG A 340 13.42 -3.40 -4.79
CA ARG A 340 14.60 -3.80 -5.57
C ARG A 340 14.55 -5.26 -5.98
N MET A 341 14.19 -6.17 -5.08
CA MET A 341 14.05 -7.59 -5.44
C MET A 341 12.90 -7.82 -6.43
N LEU A 342 11.75 -7.17 -6.25
CA LEU A 342 10.65 -7.26 -7.22
C LEU A 342 11.10 -6.83 -8.62
N ILE A 343 11.88 -5.75 -8.71
CA ILE A 343 12.40 -5.23 -9.97
C ILE A 343 13.53 -6.11 -10.55
N ARG A 344 14.43 -6.63 -9.71
CA ARG A 344 15.44 -7.61 -10.16
C ARG A 344 14.78 -8.85 -10.75
N LYS A 345 13.71 -9.34 -10.11
CA LYS A 345 12.89 -10.42 -10.64
C LYS A 345 12.18 -10.00 -11.92
N ASP A 346 11.64 -8.80 -12.01
CA ASP A 346 11.10 -8.22 -13.26
C ASP A 346 12.13 -8.20 -14.41
N LYS A 347 13.42 -7.97 -14.12
CA LYS A 347 14.52 -8.05 -15.11
C LYS A 347 14.87 -9.49 -15.55
N GLU A 348 14.59 -10.51 -14.72
CA GLU A 348 14.83 -11.93 -15.00
C GLU A 348 13.79 -12.54 -15.97
N PHE A 349 12.65 -11.87 -16.21
CA PHE A 349 11.66 -12.36 -17.16
C PHE A 349 12.25 -12.36 -18.58
N ALA A 350 12.39 -13.57 -19.14
CA ALA A 350 13.01 -13.85 -20.43
C ALA A 350 12.14 -13.44 -21.63
N HIS A 351 10.98 -12.80 -21.44
CA HIS A 351 10.07 -12.36 -22.51
C HIS A 351 9.83 -10.85 -22.41
N ASP A 352 9.82 -10.21 -23.58
CA ASP A 352 10.07 -8.79 -23.92
C ASP A 352 9.25 -7.66 -23.26
N ALA A 353 8.54 -7.87 -22.13
CA ALA A 353 7.83 -6.77 -21.47
C ALA A 353 7.90 -6.87 -19.94
N SER A 354 8.70 -5.98 -19.34
CA SER A 354 8.68 -5.67 -17.91
C SER A 354 7.24 -5.27 -17.51
N VAL A 355 6.71 -5.86 -16.44
CA VAL A 355 5.38 -5.54 -15.90
C VAL A 355 5.30 -4.06 -15.54
N ILE A 356 6.36 -3.55 -14.93
CA ILE A 356 6.45 -2.15 -14.51
C ILE A 356 6.57 -1.23 -15.72
N GLN A 357 7.37 -1.58 -16.74
CA GLN A 357 7.46 -0.78 -17.98
C GLN A 357 6.12 -0.75 -18.72
N THR A 358 5.41 -1.87 -18.75
CA THR A 358 4.08 -1.96 -19.34
C THR A 358 3.12 -1.03 -18.59
N LEU A 359 3.11 -1.09 -17.26
CA LEU A 359 2.30 -0.18 -16.43
C LEU A 359 2.61 1.30 -16.66
N VAL A 360 3.89 1.67 -16.84
CA VAL A 360 4.30 3.06 -17.07
C VAL A 360 3.90 3.53 -18.47
N SER A 361 4.08 2.69 -19.49
CA SER A 361 3.84 3.03 -20.89
C SER A 361 2.38 2.91 -21.32
N GLN A 362 1.68 1.90 -20.80
CA GLN A 362 0.29 1.59 -21.14
C GLN A 362 -0.69 2.05 -20.06
N GLY A 363 -0.23 2.59 -18.92
CA GLY A 363 -1.06 3.05 -17.79
C GLY A 363 -1.77 1.94 -16.99
N PHE A 364 -1.89 0.74 -17.55
CA PHE A 364 -2.49 -0.42 -16.89
C PHE A 364 -1.74 -1.71 -17.24
N ILE A 365 -2.02 -2.76 -16.46
CA ILE A 365 -1.70 -4.13 -16.81
C ILE A 365 -2.95 -5.01 -16.66
N THR A 366 -2.94 -6.17 -17.31
CA THR A 366 -3.95 -7.20 -17.08
C THR A 366 -3.33 -8.44 -16.50
N GLY A 367 -3.97 -9.03 -15.51
CA GLY A 367 -3.55 -10.29 -14.91
C GLY A 367 -4.69 -10.95 -14.14
N GLU A 368 -4.45 -12.18 -13.71
CA GLU A 368 -5.33 -12.89 -12.78
C GLU A 368 -4.81 -12.71 -11.35
N LEU A 369 -5.65 -12.16 -10.47
CA LEU A 369 -5.30 -12.05 -9.05
C LEU A 369 -5.41 -13.42 -8.39
N LYS A 370 -4.31 -13.90 -7.82
CA LYS A 370 -4.22 -15.19 -7.13
C LYS A 370 -4.43 -15.00 -5.63
N ASP A 371 -5.22 -15.88 -5.02
CA ASP A 371 -5.45 -15.88 -3.56
C ASP A 371 -4.23 -16.39 -2.78
N SER A 372 -3.42 -17.25 -3.40
CA SER A 372 -2.17 -17.77 -2.86
C SER A 372 -1.25 -18.27 -3.97
N PHE A 373 0.05 -18.30 -3.69
CA PHE A 373 1.08 -18.95 -4.50
C PHE A 373 2.36 -19.14 -3.69
N PRO A 374 3.21 -20.14 -3.99
CA PRO A 374 4.46 -20.36 -3.28
C PRO A 374 5.54 -19.35 -3.71
N ALA A 375 6.50 -19.06 -2.83
CA ALA A 375 7.52 -18.04 -3.10
C ALA A 375 8.41 -18.37 -4.31
N VAL A 376 8.65 -19.66 -4.56
CA VAL A 376 9.42 -20.12 -5.72
C VAL A 376 8.75 -19.77 -7.06
N SER A 377 7.45 -19.52 -7.06
CA SER A 377 6.65 -19.18 -8.24
C SER A 377 6.39 -17.69 -8.40
N ILE A 378 7.07 -16.81 -7.63
CA ILE A 378 6.92 -15.34 -7.75
C ILE A 378 7.26 -14.84 -9.17
N THR A 379 8.15 -15.52 -9.89
CA THR A 379 8.51 -15.18 -11.28
C THR A 379 7.45 -15.57 -12.30
N ASN A 380 6.27 -16.06 -11.90
CA ASN A 380 5.12 -16.14 -12.80
C ASN A 380 4.49 -14.73 -12.93
N PRO A 381 4.20 -14.24 -14.15
CA PRO A 381 3.64 -12.90 -14.35
C PRO A 381 2.39 -12.60 -13.50
N ASP A 382 1.42 -13.51 -13.41
CA ASP A 382 0.19 -13.29 -12.64
C ASP A 382 0.45 -13.28 -11.13
N ASN A 383 1.42 -14.07 -10.65
CA ASN A 383 1.85 -14.06 -9.25
C ASN A 383 2.56 -12.75 -8.91
N PHE A 384 3.40 -12.24 -9.81
CA PHE A 384 4.06 -10.95 -9.64
C PHE A 384 3.05 -9.80 -9.62
N ILE A 385 2.09 -9.80 -10.55
CA ILE A 385 0.98 -8.83 -10.58
C ILE A 385 0.17 -8.89 -9.28
N SER A 386 -0.16 -10.10 -8.81
CA SER A 386 -0.84 -10.30 -7.53
C SER A 386 -0.04 -9.72 -6.36
N LEU A 387 1.28 -9.95 -6.33
CA LEU A 387 2.16 -9.42 -5.30
C LEU A 387 2.18 -7.88 -5.26
N LEU A 388 2.26 -7.24 -6.43
CA LEU A 388 2.16 -5.78 -6.56
C LEU A 388 0.80 -5.27 -6.05
N TYR A 389 -0.29 -5.94 -6.41
CA TYR A 389 -1.64 -5.62 -5.92
C TYR A 389 -1.74 -5.70 -4.39
N TYR A 390 -1.31 -6.81 -3.77
CA TYR A 390 -1.40 -6.98 -2.33
C TYR A 390 -0.47 -6.03 -1.54
N PHE A 391 0.65 -5.61 -2.15
CA PHE A 391 1.50 -4.56 -1.60
C PHE A 391 0.88 -3.16 -1.70
N GLY A 392 -0.27 -3.03 -2.38
CA GLY A 392 -0.95 -1.76 -2.61
C GLY A 392 -0.34 -0.93 -3.75
N MET A 393 0.50 -1.56 -4.59
CA MET A 393 1.09 -0.91 -5.76
C MET A 393 0.14 -0.87 -6.96
N LEU A 394 -0.83 -1.79 -6.99
CA LEU A 394 -1.87 -1.86 -7.99
C LEU A 394 -3.25 -1.90 -7.34
N THR A 395 -4.25 -1.42 -8.07
CA THR A 395 -5.67 -1.49 -7.72
C THR A 395 -6.49 -1.99 -8.91
N ILE A 396 -7.65 -2.56 -8.63
CA ILE A 396 -8.59 -3.00 -9.68
C ILE A 396 -9.23 -1.78 -10.33
N SER A 397 -9.10 -1.69 -11.66
CA SER A 397 -9.64 -0.60 -12.47
C SER A 397 -10.54 -1.13 -13.61
N GLY A 398 -11.22 -2.25 -13.36
CA GLY A 398 -12.18 -2.86 -14.27
C GLY A 398 -11.68 -4.11 -14.97
N THR A 399 -12.18 -4.34 -16.19
CA THR A 399 -11.89 -5.53 -17.00
C THR A 399 -11.47 -5.11 -18.39
N TYR A 400 -10.42 -5.73 -18.94
CA TYR A 400 -9.96 -5.52 -20.30
C TYR A 400 -9.79 -6.86 -21.01
N LYS A 401 -10.53 -7.04 -22.12
CA LYS A 401 -10.53 -8.29 -22.91
C LYS A 401 -10.77 -9.55 -22.06
N GLY A 402 -11.68 -9.45 -21.08
CA GLY A 402 -12.03 -10.57 -20.18
C GLY A 402 -11.05 -10.82 -19.05
N LYS A 403 -9.98 -10.04 -18.90
CA LYS A 403 -9.03 -10.11 -17.78
C LYS A 403 -9.19 -8.92 -16.84
N THR A 404 -8.85 -9.09 -15.56
CA THR A 404 -8.83 -8.00 -14.59
C THR A 404 -7.83 -6.94 -15.04
N ARG A 405 -8.28 -5.70 -15.14
CA ARG A 405 -7.47 -4.52 -15.44
C ARG A 405 -6.98 -3.92 -14.12
N LEU A 406 -5.69 -3.68 -14.03
CA LEU A 406 -5.02 -3.18 -12.82
C LEU A 406 -4.21 -1.92 -13.17
N THR A 407 -4.27 -0.91 -12.31
CA THR A 407 -3.60 0.39 -12.49
C THR A 407 -2.90 0.82 -11.20
N ILE A 408 -2.07 1.87 -11.28
CA ILE A 408 -1.53 2.54 -10.09
C ILE A 408 -2.68 3.28 -9.40
N PRO A 409 -2.95 3.04 -8.09
CA PRO A 409 -4.11 3.63 -7.43
C PRO A 409 -4.04 5.15 -7.32
N ASN A 410 -2.90 5.70 -6.90
CA ASN A 410 -2.80 7.10 -6.54
C ASN A 410 -1.36 7.61 -6.58
N MET A 411 -1.18 8.89 -6.31
CA MET A 411 0.10 9.59 -6.43
C MET A 411 1.16 9.16 -5.41
N VAL A 412 0.74 8.71 -4.22
CA VAL A 412 1.67 8.15 -3.24
C VAL A 412 2.37 6.92 -3.80
N VAL A 413 1.61 6.07 -4.50
CA VAL A 413 2.14 4.85 -5.12
C VAL A 413 2.89 5.15 -6.40
N GLN A 414 2.41 6.11 -7.19
CA GLN A 414 3.07 6.56 -8.41
C GLN A 414 4.48 7.11 -8.13
N GLU A 415 4.63 8.03 -7.16
CA GLU A 415 5.93 8.57 -6.74
C GLU A 415 6.87 7.46 -6.33
N GLN A 416 6.37 6.52 -5.51
CA GLN A 416 7.14 5.36 -5.10
C GLN A 416 7.64 4.59 -6.34
N LEU A 417 6.74 4.03 -7.15
CA LEU A 417 7.10 3.22 -8.32
C LEU A 417 8.07 3.92 -9.26
N TYR A 418 7.88 5.21 -9.54
CA TYR A 418 8.73 5.97 -10.43
C TYR A 418 10.09 6.30 -9.84
N THR A 419 10.16 6.64 -8.55
CA THR A 419 11.44 6.79 -7.85
C THR A 419 12.24 5.48 -7.88
N TYR A 420 11.59 4.32 -7.75
CA TYR A 420 12.28 3.03 -7.91
C TYR A 420 12.75 2.75 -9.33
N LEU A 421 11.94 3.06 -10.35
CA LEU A 421 12.35 2.92 -11.75
C LEU A 421 13.61 3.72 -12.04
N LEU A 422 13.65 4.98 -11.59
CA LEU A 422 14.81 5.85 -11.75
C LEU A 422 16.05 5.30 -11.03
N ASN A 423 15.89 4.85 -9.79
CA ASN A 423 16.99 4.24 -9.04
C ASN A 423 17.44 2.88 -9.60
N THR A 424 16.64 2.24 -10.47
CA THR A 424 17.02 0.99 -11.14
C THR A 424 17.87 1.25 -12.39
N TYR A 425 17.64 2.39 -13.05
CA TYR A 425 18.56 2.90 -14.08
C TYR A 425 19.89 3.35 -13.48
N ASP A 426 19.95 3.46 -12.14
CA ASP A 426 21.06 3.97 -11.32
C ASP A 426 22.04 2.94 -10.75
N GLU A 427 22.08 1.71 -11.26
CA GLU A 427 23.22 0.81 -10.97
C GLU A 427 24.53 1.30 -11.67
N ALA A 428 24.63 2.60 -11.99
CA ALA A 428 25.66 3.28 -12.76
C ALA A 428 26.06 4.67 -12.19
N ASP A 429 26.08 4.84 -10.86
CA ASP A 429 26.71 5.97 -10.16
C ASP A 429 26.06 7.36 -10.39
N LEU A 430 24.73 7.45 -10.38
CA LEU A 430 24.02 8.72 -10.27
C LEU A 430 24.02 9.20 -8.82
N SER A 431 25.00 10.02 -8.47
CA SER A 431 24.61 11.20 -7.69
C SER A 431 23.83 12.13 -8.64
N PHE A 432 22.54 11.88 -8.87
CA PHE A 432 21.67 12.97 -9.32
C PHE A 432 21.86 14.07 -8.28
N SER A 433 22.44 15.21 -8.67
CA SER A 433 22.52 16.34 -7.74
C SER A 433 21.07 16.72 -7.42
N SER A 434 20.58 16.28 -6.26
CA SER A 434 19.23 16.59 -5.78
C SER A 434 19.01 18.10 -5.73
N TYR A 435 20.09 18.84 -5.53
CA TYR A 435 20.18 20.28 -5.65
C TYR A 435 19.94 20.77 -7.08
N GLU A 436 20.70 20.29 -8.07
CA GLU A 436 20.54 20.71 -9.48
C GLU A 436 19.14 20.43 -10.00
N LYS A 437 18.59 19.25 -9.68
CA LYS A 437 17.21 18.90 -10.03
C LYS A 437 16.17 19.79 -9.35
N SER A 438 16.39 20.12 -8.06
CA SER A 438 15.50 21.04 -7.33
C SER A 438 15.50 22.44 -7.94
N GLU A 439 16.67 22.95 -8.33
CA GLU A 439 16.79 24.26 -8.97
C GLU A 439 16.13 24.26 -10.36
N LEU A 440 16.37 23.23 -11.19
CA LEU A 440 15.71 23.07 -12.49
C LEU A 440 14.18 22.98 -12.35
N SER A 441 13.68 22.22 -11.36
CA SER A 441 12.25 22.15 -11.05
C SER A 441 11.68 23.49 -10.62
N SER A 442 12.44 24.31 -9.88
CA SER A 442 12.04 25.64 -9.44
C SER A 442 12.01 26.63 -10.61
N ALA A 443 13.04 26.63 -11.45
CA ALA A 443 13.11 27.48 -12.64
C ALA A 443 11.97 27.15 -13.62
N LEU A 444 11.64 25.87 -13.79
CA LEU A 444 10.44 25.43 -14.53
C LEU A 444 9.15 26.00 -13.91
N ALA A 445 9.02 25.98 -12.58
CA ALA A 445 7.84 26.45 -11.86
C ALA A 445 7.61 27.97 -11.88
N TYR A 446 8.68 28.74 -11.72
CA TYR A 446 8.61 30.17 -11.42
C TYR A 446 9.11 31.09 -12.54
N ASP A 447 9.98 30.58 -13.42
CA ASP A 447 10.66 31.38 -14.46
C ASP A 447 10.32 30.92 -15.88
N GLY A 448 9.66 29.77 -16.03
CA GLY A 448 9.26 29.26 -17.33
C GLY A 448 10.37 28.48 -18.04
N ASP A 449 11.48 28.13 -17.37
CA ASP A 449 12.67 27.53 -17.99
C ASP A 449 12.49 26.04 -18.31
N TRP A 450 11.63 25.75 -19.28
CA TRP A 450 11.36 24.39 -19.75
C TRP A 450 12.51 23.80 -20.56
N GLN A 451 13.31 24.64 -21.23
CA GLN A 451 14.40 24.22 -22.10
C GLN A 451 15.50 23.53 -21.28
N SER A 452 15.94 24.14 -20.18
CA SER A 452 16.94 23.54 -19.30
C SER A 452 16.42 22.26 -18.65
N TYR A 453 15.14 22.23 -18.27
CA TYR A 453 14.53 21.08 -17.60
C TYR A 453 14.42 19.85 -18.54
N PHE A 454 13.85 20.00 -19.74
CA PHE A 454 13.74 18.90 -20.69
C PHE A 454 15.08 18.55 -21.34
N GLY A 455 15.98 19.53 -21.53
CA GLY A 455 17.37 19.29 -21.92
C GLY A 455 18.09 18.40 -20.92
N TYR A 456 17.93 18.64 -19.62
CA TYR A 456 18.47 17.76 -18.58
C TYR A 456 17.90 16.34 -18.64
N ILE A 457 16.59 16.19 -18.86
CA ILE A 457 15.97 14.86 -19.02
C ILE A 457 16.54 14.12 -20.25
N ALA A 458 16.67 14.81 -21.38
CA ALA A 458 17.24 14.25 -22.61
C ALA A 458 18.71 13.83 -22.43
N ASP A 459 19.48 14.64 -21.73
CA ASP A 459 20.86 14.33 -21.35
C ASP A 459 20.95 13.08 -20.49
N CYS A 460 20.08 12.95 -19.48
CA CYS A 460 19.98 11.76 -18.66
C CYS A 460 19.62 10.53 -19.51
N LEU A 461 18.60 10.64 -20.37
CA LEU A 461 18.23 9.58 -21.30
C LEU A 461 19.42 9.13 -22.15
N HIS A 462 20.18 10.08 -22.70
CA HIS A 462 21.34 9.78 -23.53
C HIS A 462 22.47 9.07 -22.75
N ARG A 463 22.77 9.57 -21.55
CA ARG A 463 23.86 9.06 -20.69
C ARG A 463 23.56 7.68 -20.10
N TYR A 464 22.31 7.44 -19.68
CA TYR A 464 21.96 6.28 -18.85
C TYR A 464 21.20 5.17 -19.61
N ALA A 465 20.78 5.39 -20.87
CA ALA A 465 20.14 4.35 -21.66
C ALA A 465 21.11 3.20 -22.00
N SER A 466 20.86 2.01 -21.44
CA SER A 466 21.58 0.79 -21.82
C SER A 466 21.25 0.36 -23.26
N GLN A 467 22.03 -0.57 -23.84
CA GLN A 467 21.71 -1.14 -25.15
C GLN A 467 20.36 -1.85 -25.18
N ARG A 468 19.95 -2.48 -24.07
CA ARG A 468 18.63 -3.13 -23.94
C ARG A 468 17.51 -2.08 -23.89
N ASP A 469 17.76 -0.94 -23.27
CA ASP A 469 16.77 0.14 -23.21
C ASP A 469 16.62 0.86 -24.55
N LYS A 470 17.71 1.00 -25.31
CA LYS A 470 17.69 1.49 -26.71
C LYS A 470 16.84 0.61 -27.62
N GLN A 471 16.73 -0.69 -27.35
CA GLN A 471 15.85 -1.60 -28.11
C GLN A 471 14.36 -1.39 -27.80
N LYS A 472 14.02 -0.92 -26.59
CA LYS A 472 12.63 -0.64 -26.19
C LYS A 472 12.06 0.61 -26.85
N GLY A 473 12.91 1.54 -27.30
CA GLY A 473 12.51 2.72 -28.08
C GLY A 473 11.55 3.66 -27.35
N GLU A 474 10.40 3.93 -27.96
CA GLU A 474 9.39 4.91 -27.52
C GLU A 474 8.94 4.69 -26.07
N SER A 475 8.60 3.45 -25.71
CA SER A 475 8.10 3.12 -24.37
C SER A 475 9.11 3.46 -23.27
N PHE A 476 10.41 3.35 -23.56
CA PHE A 476 11.47 3.73 -22.62
C PHE A 476 11.59 5.26 -22.49
N VAL A 477 11.61 5.99 -23.60
CA VAL A 477 11.70 7.46 -23.61
C VAL A 477 10.51 8.08 -22.88
N HIS A 478 9.29 7.62 -23.18
CA HIS A 478 8.07 8.13 -22.55
C HIS A 478 8.07 7.80 -21.05
N GLY A 479 8.35 6.54 -20.69
CA GLY A 479 8.33 6.12 -19.30
C GLY A 479 9.39 6.78 -18.43
N PHE A 480 10.60 7.00 -18.96
CA PHE A 480 11.65 7.71 -18.25
C PHE A 480 11.31 9.20 -18.08
N THR A 481 10.79 9.85 -19.12
CA THR A 481 10.37 11.25 -19.06
C THR A 481 9.24 11.44 -18.04
N LEU A 482 8.24 10.56 -18.05
CA LEU A 482 7.16 10.55 -17.06
C LEU A 482 7.68 10.33 -15.64
N ALA A 483 8.59 9.37 -15.44
CA ALA A 483 9.19 9.13 -14.13
C ALA A 483 10.00 10.34 -13.62
N MET A 484 10.75 11.01 -14.50
CA MET A 484 11.53 12.21 -14.15
C MET A 484 10.65 13.39 -13.79
N THR A 485 9.59 13.63 -14.56
CA THR A 485 8.61 14.70 -14.31
C THR A 485 7.80 14.47 -13.03
N ALA A 486 7.51 13.21 -12.69
CA ALA A 486 6.79 12.88 -11.47
C ALA A 486 7.56 13.09 -10.17
N GLN A 487 8.88 13.21 -10.24
CA GLN A 487 9.69 13.66 -9.10
C GLN A 487 9.69 15.18 -8.93
N ASN A 488 9.03 15.93 -9.81
CA ASN A 488 8.93 17.38 -9.67
C ASN A 488 7.91 17.76 -8.60
N ARG A 489 8.40 18.27 -7.47
CA ARG A 489 7.57 18.64 -6.31
C ARG A 489 6.55 19.76 -6.55
N PHE A 490 6.57 20.45 -7.69
CA PHE A 490 5.69 21.58 -7.98
C PHE A 490 4.49 21.19 -8.84
N TYR A 491 4.60 20.05 -9.52
CA TYR A 491 3.63 19.58 -10.50
C TYR A 491 3.11 18.22 -10.13
N ARG A 492 1.85 18.02 -10.48
CA ARG A 492 1.18 16.75 -10.49
C ARG A 492 1.12 16.27 -11.94
N PRO A 493 1.97 15.31 -12.37
CA PRO A 493 1.91 14.82 -13.73
C PRO A 493 0.60 14.07 -13.96
N VAL A 494 -0.22 14.58 -14.86
CA VAL A 494 -1.43 13.93 -15.34
C VAL A 494 -1.07 13.35 -16.69
N SER A 495 -1.08 12.03 -16.81
CA SER A 495 -0.86 11.35 -18.09
C SER A 495 -2.20 10.90 -18.67
N GLU A 496 -2.22 10.76 -19.99
CA GLU A 496 -3.32 10.58 -20.95
C GLU A 496 -4.49 9.65 -20.57
N GLN A 497 -4.40 8.82 -19.51
CA GLN A 497 -5.35 7.74 -19.25
C GLN A 497 -6.37 7.96 -18.13
N ASP A 498 -6.27 9.05 -17.37
CA ASP A 498 -7.22 9.37 -16.29
C ASP A 498 -8.51 10.05 -16.80
N THR A 499 -8.58 10.45 -18.08
CA THR A 499 -9.68 11.23 -18.65
C THR A 499 -10.05 10.73 -20.05
N GLN A 500 -11.31 10.36 -20.29
CA GLN A 500 -11.81 9.75 -21.54
C GLN A 500 -11.88 10.71 -22.77
N GLU A 501 -11.24 11.88 -22.72
CA GLU A 501 -11.31 12.95 -23.74
C GLU A 501 -9.88 13.34 -24.16
N GLY A 502 -9.41 12.89 -25.34
CA GLY A 502 -8.00 12.86 -25.74
C GLY A 502 -7.27 14.21 -25.95
N TYR A 503 -5.98 14.27 -26.26
CA TYR A 503 -4.86 13.33 -26.11
C TYR A 503 -3.58 14.20 -25.97
N VAL A 504 -2.90 14.12 -24.82
CA VAL A 504 -1.53 14.62 -24.60
C VAL A 504 -0.77 13.65 -23.70
N ASP A 505 0.53 13.46 -23.96
CA ASP A 505 1.36 12.51 -23.21
C ASP A 505 1.49 12.88 -21.71
N ILE A 506 1.81 14.15 -21.40
CA ILE A 506 2.00 14.63 -20.03
C ILE A 506 1.44 16.06 -19.85
N PHE A 507 0.54 16.23 -18.88
CA PHE A 507 0.17 17.53 -18.33
C PHE A 507 0.79 17.71 -16.94
N LEU A 508 1.69 18.68 -16.81
CA LEU A 508 2.23 19.11 -15.53
C LEU A 508 1.22 20.05 -14.86
N CYS A 509 0.23 19.44 -14.20
CA CYS A 509 -0.82 20.14 -13.47
C CYS A 509 -0.21 20.86 -12.26
N PRO A 510 -0.37 22.19 -12.13
CA PRO A 510 0.25 22.95 -11.08
C PRO A 510 -0.33 22.64 -9.70
N MET A 511 0.51 22.48 -8.67
CA MET A 511 0.05 22.26 -7.29
C MET A 511 -0.14 23.59 -6.53
N LEU A 512 -1.08 24.41 -7.00
CA LEU A 512 -1.35 25.75 -6.46
C LEU A 512 -1.85 25.74 -5.01
N GLU A 513 -2.44 24.63 -4.57
CA GLU A 513 -2.84 24.40 -3.16
C GLU A 513 -1.65 24.52 -2.19
N ILE A 514 -0.47 24.11 -2.66
CA ILE A 514 0.78 24.06 -1.89
C ILE A 514 1.67 25.25 -2.27
N TYR A 515 1.73 25.58 -3.56
CA TYR A 515 2.57 26.61 -4.16
C TYR A 515 1.74 27.67 -4.88
N SER A 516 1.00 28.47 -4.11
CA SER A 516 0.05 29.46 -4.63
C SER A 516 0.68 30.56 -5.50
N ASP A 517 1.99 30.76 -5.39
CA ASP A 517 2.76 31.79 -6.10
C ASP A 517 3.45 31.26 -7.38
N MET A 518 3.25 29.99 -7.71
CA MET A 518 3.77 29.40 -8.94
C MET A 518 3.13 30.03 -10.18
N LYS A 519 3.90 30.16 -11.27
CA LYS A 519 3.50 30.98 -12.42
C LYS A 519 3.27 30.19 -13.70
N HIS A 520 3.81 28.98 -13.82
CA HIS A 520 3.84 28.24 -15.08
C HIS A 520 3.19 26.86 -14.94
N SER A 521 2.61 26.37 -16.03
CA SER A 521 2.12 24.99 -16.19
C SER A 521 2.41 24.52 -17.61
N TYR A 522 2.43 23.20 -17.82
CA TYR A 522 2.93 22.64 -19.07
C TYR A 522 2.07 21.50 -19.59
N ILE A 523 1.74 21.56 -20.87
CA ILE A 523 1.44 20.41 -21.70
C ILE A 523 2.75 19.98 -22.37
N VAL A 524 3.07 18.70 -22.33
CA VAL A 524 4.26 18.13 -22.95
C VAL A 524 3.82 16.97 -23.83
N GLU A 525 4.00 17.14 -25.13
CA GLU A 525 3.71 16.11 -26.12
C GLU A 525 5.01 15.47 -26.59
N LEU A 526 5.10 14.15 -26.40
CA LEU A 526 6.26 13.34 -26.70
C LEU A 526 6.02 12.56 -27.99
N LYS A 527 7.01 12.57 -28.87
CA LYS A 527 7.03 11.72 -30.06
C LYS A 527 8.36 11.03 -30.22
N TYR A 528 8.31 9.84 -30.79
CA TYR A 528 9.48 9.02 -31.00
C TYR A 528 9.61 8.59 -32.47
N ALA A 529 10.76 8.89 -33.06
CA ALA A 529 11.22 8.35 -34.33
C ALA A 529 12.31 7.31 -34.10
N LYS A 530 12.36 6.26 -34.92
CA LYS A 530 13.45 5.28 -34.89
C LYS A 530 14.72 5.91 -35.47
N TYR A 531 15.88 5.38 -35.09
CA TYR A 531 17.19 5.88 -35.57
C TYR A 531 17.29 5.93 -37.11
N LYS A 532 16.65 4.98 -37.80
CA LYS A 532 16.66 4.87 -39.27
C LYS A 532 15.62 5.75 -39.97
N ASP A 533 14.72 6.39 -39.24
CA ASP A 533 13.65 7.19 -39.83
C ASP A 533 14.24 8.49 -40.43
N SER A 534 13.62 8.99 -41.49
CA SER A 534 14.06 10.21 -42.16
C SER A 534 13.78 11.45 -41.31
N GLU A 535 14.48 12.55 -41.59
CA GLU A 535 14.15 13.85 -40.99
C GLU A 535 12.74 14.33 -41.37
N THR A 536 12.22 13.88 -42.52
CA THR A 536 10.82 14.13 -42.91
C THR A 536 9.84 13.51 -41.92
N ARG A 537 10.11 12.28 -41.42
CA ARG A 537 9.26 11.64 -40.42
C ARG A 537 9.31 12.37 -39.07
N VAL A 538 10.47 12.90 -38.70
CA VAL A 538 10.62 13.74 -37.49
C VAL A 538 9.73 15.00 -37.59
N GLU A 539 9.70 15.64 -38.75
CA GLU A 539 8.84 16.82 -39.00
C GLU A 539 7.34 16.46 -39.05
N GLU A 540 6.97 15.28 -39.57
CA GLU A 540 5.58 14.80 -39.49
C GLU A 540 5.13 14.62 -38.04
N LEU A 541 5.95 13.92 -37.23
CA LEU A 541 5.70 13.70 -35.81
C LEU A 541 5.59 15.02 -35.04
N ARG A 542 6.44 16.01 -35.37
CA ARG A 542 6.35 17.36 -34.82
C ARG A 542 4.97 17.98 -35.06
N ARG A 543 4.46 17.93 -36.29
CA ARG A 543 3.14 18.50 -36.64
C ARG A 543 2.00 17.75 -35.96
N GLU A 544 2.09 16.42 -35.90
CA GLU A 544 1.15 15.58 -35.16
C GLU A 544 1.11 16.00 -33.67
N ALA A 545 2.28 16.20 -33.06
CA ALA A 545 2.39 16.61 -31.67
C ALA A 545 1.81 18.01 -31.39
N ILE A 546 2.07 18.98 -32.28
CA ILE A 546 1.47 20.33 -32.18
C ILE A 546 -0.05 20.23 -32.15
N ALA A 547 -0.63 19.49 -33.11
CA ALA A 547 -2.08 19.33 -33.19
C ALA A 547 -2.68 18.59 -31.97
N GLN A 548 -1.93 17.68 -31.35
CA GLN A 548 -2.34 17.01 -30.11
C GLN A 548 -2.31 17.97 -28.92
N ALA A 549 -1.19 18.68 -28.73
CA ALA A 549 -1.03 19.66 -27.66
C ALA A 549 -2.10 20.76 -27.71
N ASP A 550 -2.42 21.26 -28.91
CA ASP A 550 -3.47 22.26 -29.12
C ASP A 550 -4.86 21.74 -28.74
N ARG A 551 -5.21 20.52 -29.15
CA ARG A 551 -6.51 19.92 -28.82
C ARG A 551 -6.67 19.69 -27.32
N TYR A 552 -5.62 19.20 -26.67
CA TYR A 552 -5.69 18.90 -25.25
C TYR A 552 -5.73 20.15 -24.37
N ALA A 553 -5.08 21.24 -24.79
CA ALA A 553 -5.18 22.54 -24.12
C ALA A 553 -6.62 23.04 -24.02
N GLU A 554 -7.50 22.61 -24.93
CA GLU A 554 -8.91 22.98 -24.94
C GLU A 554 -9.80 22.10 -24.04
N THR A 555 -9.27 21.05 -23.42
CA THR A 555 -10.03 20.16 -22.54
C THR A 555 -10.40 20.83 -21.22
N GLU A 556 -11.52 20.41 -20.62
CA GLU A 556 -11.95 20.89 -19.30
C GLU A 556 -10.91 20.59 -18.20
N THR A 557 -10.22 19.45 -18.30
CA THR A 557 -9.17 19.03 -17.37
C THR A 557 -8.06 20.06 -17.29
N VAL A 558 -7.55 20.50 -18.44
CA VAL A 558 -6.49 21.52 -18.48
C VAL A 558 -7.04 22.88 -18.07
N LYS A 559 -8.19 23.29 -18.62
CA LYS A 559 -8.82 24.58 -18.31
C LYS A 559 -9.05 24.79 -16.81
N ARG A 560 -9.45 23.74 -16.10
CA ARG A 560 -9.60 23.76 -14.64
C ARG A 560 -8.26 23.62 -13.91
N GLY A 561 -7.38 22.76 -14.43
CA GLY A 561 -6.13 22.40 -13.77
C GLY A 561 -5.07 23.50 -13.75
N ILE A 562 -5.04 24.41 -14.73
CA ILE A 562 -4.00 25.46 -14.81
C ILE A 562 -4.14 26.54 -13.73
N GLY A 563 -5.34 26.76 -13.19
CA GLY A 563 -5.60 27.82 -12.21
C GLY A 563 -5.08 29.19 -12.65
N THR A 564 -4.16 29.78 -11.90
CA THR A 564 -3.59 31.11 -12.17
C THR A 564 -2.31 31.11 -13.02
N THR A 565 -1.84 29.95 -13.46
CA THR A 565 -0.57 29.84 -14.18
C THR A 565 -0.71 30.14 -15.67
N ARG A 566 0.40 30.52 -16.31
CA ARG A 566 0.55 30.52 -17.76
C ARG A 566 0.78 29.09 -18.25
N LEU A 567 -0.11 28.62 -19.12
CA LEU A 567 0.05 27.33 -19.80
C LEU A 567 1.03 27.45 -20.96
N HIS A 568 2.02 26.56 -20.98
CA HIS A 568 2.96 26.36 -22.08
C HIS A 568 2.66 25.02 -22.76
N LYS A 569 2.69 24.97 -24.09
CA LYS A 569 2.57 23.72 -24.85
C LYS A 569 3.93 23.39 -25.43
N ILE A 570 4.55 22.33 -24.94
CA ILE A 570 5.90 21.92 -25.31
C ILE A 570 5.79 20.66 -26.17
N VAL A 571 6.45 20.69 -27.33
CA VAL A 571 6.58 19.55 -28.23
C VAL A 571 8.01 19.03 -28.17
N VAL A 572 8.16 17.75 -27.88
CA VAL A 572 9.45 17.08 -27.80
C VAL A 572 9.46 15.86 -28.73
N VAL A 573 10.37 15.86 -29.70
CA VAL A 573 10.53 14.73 -30.63
C VAL A 573 11.91 14.13 -30.45
N TYR A 574 11.95 12.85 -30.08
CA TYR A 574 13.16 12.05 -29.99
C TYR A 574 13.38 11.27 -31.29
N LYS A 575 14.64 11.13 -31.71
CA LYS A 575 15.07 10.18 -32.74
C LYS A 575 16.07 9.21 -32.13
N GLY A 576 15.64 7.99 -31.84
CA GLY A 576 16.36 7.13 -30.91
C GLY A 576 16.42 7.78 -29.53
N MET A 577 17.61 7.93 -28.95
CA MET A 577 17.80 8.58 -27.64
C MET A 577 18.27 10.03 -27.74
N GLU A 578 18.14 10.63 -28.92
CA GLU A 578 18.55 12.01 -29.15
C GLU A 578 17.33 12.89 -29.32
N MET A 579 17.22 13.92 -28.48
CA MET A 579 16.15 14.92 -28.56
C MET A 579 16.43 15.82 -29.77
N ARG A 580 15.64 15.65 -30.83
CA ARG A 580 15.78 16.40 -32.10
C ARG A 580 15.04 17.72 -32.06
N ILE A 581 13.87 17.72 -31.43
CA ILE A 581 13.00 18.89 -31.32
C ILE A 581 12.61 19.03 -29.85
N CYS A 582 12.68 20.25 -29.34
CA CYS A 582 12.15 20.66 -28.04
C CYS A 582 11.77 22.14 -28.18
N GLU A 583 10.50 22.43 -28.38
CA GLU A 583 10.01 23.79 -28.63
C GLU A 583 8.67 24.06 -27.95
N GLU A 584 8.45 25.32 -27.59
CA GLU A 584 7.14 25.81 -27.21
C GLU A 584 6.34 26.15 -28.47
N VAL A 585 5.09 25.72 -28.51
CA VAL A 585 4.19 25.89 -29.64
C VAL A 585 2.94 26.62 -29.16
N GLY A 586 2.44 27.58 -29.93
CA GLY A 586 1.32 28.42 -29.49
C GLY A 586 1.38 29.81 -30.09
#